data_AF-Q9VD32-F1
#
_entry.id   AF-Q9VD32-F1
#
_cell.length_a   1.000
_cell.length_b   1.000
_cell.length_c   1.000
_cell.angle_alpha   90.00
_cell.angle_beta   90.00
_cell.angle_gamma   90.00
#
_symmetry.space_group_name_H-M   'P 1'
#
loop_
_entity.id
_entity.type
_entity.pdbx_description
1 polymer ?
#
loop_
_entity_poly.entity_id
_entity_poly.type
_entity_poly.pdbx_seq_one_letter_code
_entity_poly.pdbx_strand_id
1 'polypeptide(L)'
;MPPVEVSIRQGVAFLGLYVLLLAALVRPQMNFSIFVDSFFLQVNHSVVMVLSYRFDSYMAMAAAPLSAVTVFALSKWNERCENPSSRKLVIMGVTCLYVLVLVANVLANGIVVQQALIRFDQCPYRAWYMYSQMAMSFIKSSIAEVQEVFTGRPQRRSRLIYRLH
;
A
#
# COMPACT_ATOMS: atom_id res chain seq x y z
N MET A 1 -30.97 10.05 18.50
CA MET A 1 -29.91 9.14 18.04
C MET A 1 -28.96 8.94 19.20
N PRO A 2 -28.73 7.72 19.68
CA PRO A 2 -27.70 7.53 20.71
C PRO A 2 -26.34 7.97 20.14
N PRO A 3 -25.50 8.64 20.93
CA PRO A 3 -24.17 9.02 20.49
C PRO A 3 -23.43 7.76 20.06
N VAL A 4 -22.86 7.77 18.86
CA VAL A 4 -21.95 6.72 18.41
C VAL A 4 -20.70 6.88 19.28
N GLU A 5 -20.67 6.22 20.44
CA GLU A 5 -19.45 6.07 21.22
C GLU A 5 -18.50 5.18 20.42
N VAL A 6 -17.68 5.83 19.59
CA VAL A 6 -16.59 5.15 18.88
C VAL A 6 -15.60 4.70 19.95
N SER A 7 -15.59 3.40 20.23
CA SER A 7 -14.58 2.84 21.13
C SER A 7 -13.19 3.10 20.56
N ILE A 8 -12.21 3.41 21.42
CA ILE A 8 -10.79 3.55 21.03
C ILE A 8 -10.34 2.34 20.19
N ARG A 9 -10.82 1.14 20.53
CA ARG A 9 -10.53 -0.10 19.78
C ARG A 9 -11.03 -0.04 18.33
N GLN A 10 -12.20 0.53 18.09
CA GLN A 10 -12.74 0.71 16.73
C GLN A 10 -11.94 1.75 15.96
N GLY A 11 -11.55 2.85 16.62
CA GLY A 11 -10.69 3.87 16.03
C GLY A 11 -9.33 3.31 15.59
N VAL A 12 -8.68 2.52 16.46
CA VAL A 12 -7.40 1.86 16.15
C VAL A 12 -7.56 0.83 15.03
N ALA A 13 -8.63 0.03 15.05
CA ALA A 13 -8.91 -0.94 13.99
C ALA A 13 -9.15 -0.25 12.64
N PHE A 14 -9.91 0.86 12.63
CA PHE A 14 -10.15 1.67 11.44
C PHE A 14 -8.84 2.23 10.88
N LEU A 15 -8.01 2.83 11.74
CA LEU A 15 -6.74 3.39 11.31
C LEU A 15 -5.83 2.29 10.74
N GLY A 16 -5.76 1.12 11.40
CA GLY A 16 -4.97 -0.02 10.93
C GLY A 16 -5.42 -0.54 9.57
N LEU A 17 -6.73 -0.76 9.38
CA LEU A 17 -7.27 -1.20 8.09
C LEU A 17 -7.10 -0.11 7.03
N TYR A 18 -7.37 1.15 7.37
CA TYR A 18 -7.22 2.25 6.43
C TYR A 18 -5.77 2.37 5.93
N VAL A 19 -4.77 2.40 6.82
CA VAL A 19 -3.35 2.46 6.46
C VAL A 19 -2.94 1.24 5.62
N LEU A 20 -3.43 0.06 5.97
CA LEU A 20 -3.15 -1.17 5.22
C LEU A 20 -3.70 -1.10 3.79
N LEU A 21 -4.93 -0.62 3.63
CA LEU A 21 -5.56 -0.45 2.32
C LEU A 21 -4.86 0.65 1.51
N LEU A 22 -4.46 1.74 2.15
CA LEU A 22 -3.65 2.79 1.52
C LEU A 22 -2.32 2.23 1.00
N ALA A 23 -1.62 1.44 1.83
CA ALA A 23 -0.37 0.80 1.43
C ALA A 23 -0.54 -0.11 0.21
N ALA A 24 -1.67 -0.83 0.12
CA ALA A 24 -2.00 -1.66 -1.04
C ALA A 24 -2.31 -0.82 -2.29
N LEU A 25 -3.00 0.31 -2.15
CA LEU A 25 -3.39 1.20 -3.27
C LEU A 25 -2.21 2.00 -3.86
N VAL A 26 -1.09 2.07 -3.14
CA VAL A 26 0.09 2.79 -3.61
C VAL A 26 0.64 2.13 -4.86
N ARG A 27 0.73 2.91 -5.94
CA ARG A 27 1.22 2.42 -7.23
C ARG A 27 2.73 2.62 -7.33
N PRO A 28 3.48 1.61 -7.80
CA PRO A 28 4.90 1.76 -8.04
C PRO A 28 5.16 2.70 -9.22
N GLN A 29 6.12 3.61 -9.04
CA GLN A 29 6.71 4.41 -10.11
C GLN A 29 8.15 3.99 -10.29
N MET A 30 8.44 3.30 -11.38
CA MET A 30 9.78 2.80 -11.68
C MET A 30 10.41 3.67 -12.78
N ASN A 31 11.53 4.31 -12.46
CA ASN A 31 12.37 4.99 -13.43
C ASN A 31 13.69 4.22 -13.58
N PHE A 32 14.11 3.98 -14.82
CA PHE A 32 15.35 3.28 -15.11
C PHE A 32 16.36 4.26 -15.70
N SER A 33 17.57 4.28 -15.14
CA SER A 33 18.70 5.06 -15.65
C SER A 33 19.81 4.10 -16.05
N ILE A 34 20.24 4.15 -17.30
CA ILE A 34 21.37 3.37 -17.81
C ILE A 34 22.58 4.28 -17.81
N PHE A 35 23.60 3.91 -17.06
CA PHE A 35 24.90 4.58 -17.06
C PHE A 35 25.88 3.74 -17.86
N VAL A 36 26.46 4.37 -18.90
CA VAL A 36 27.50 3.77 -19.73
C VAL A 36 28.79 4.50 -19.41
N ASP A 37 29.61 3.91 -18.55
CA ASP A 37 30.95 4.43 -18.27
C ASP A 37 31.90 3.82 -19.30
N SER A 38 32.28 4.61 -20.31
CA SER A 38 33.33 4.26 -21.27
C SER A 38 34.67 4.76 -20.76
N PHE A 39 35.41 3.93 -20.02
CA PHE A 39 36.79 4.25 -19.65
C PHE A 39 37.76 3.41 -20.48
N PHE A 40 38.52 4.11 -21.34
CA PHE A 40 39.79 3.77 -22.01
C PHE A 40 39.96 2.43 -22.76
N LEU A 41 39.06 1.46 -22.67
CA LEU A 41 38.95 0.23 -23.49
C LEU A 41 37.87 -0.73 -22.94
N GLN A 42 37.24 -0.41 -21.80
CA GLN A 42 36.15 -1.21 -21.22
C GLN A 42 34.88 -0.36 -21.12
N VAL A 43 33.78 -0.88 -21.67
CA VAL A 43 32.45 -0.29 -21.54
C VAL A 43 31.75 -0.94 -20.36
N ASN A 44 31.79 -0.29 -19.20
CA ASN A 44 31.05 -0.76 -18.03
C ASN A 44 29.62 -0.23 -18.10
N HIS A 45 28.68 -1.12 -18.40
CA HIS A 45 27.26 -0.82 -18.37
C HIS A 45 26.76 -1.04 -16.93
N SER A 46 26.09 -0.04 -16.35
CA SER A 46 25.33 -0.26 -15.13
C SER A 46 23.94 0.32 -15.24
N VAL A 47 22.94 -0.52 -14.97
CA VAL A 47 21.54 -0.11 -14.99
C VAL A 47 21.09 0.12 -13.56
N VAL A 48 20.50 1.27 -13.29
CA VAL A 48 19.98 1.64 -11.98
C VAL A 48 18.47 1.82 -12.08
N MET A 49 17.74 1.06 -11.27
CA MET A 49 16.30 1.22 -11.10
C MET A 49 16.03 2.11 -9.88
N VAL A 50 15.37 3.23 -10.11
CA VAL A 50 14.82 4.10 -9.08
C VAL A 50 13.35 3.77 -8.91
N LEU A 51 13.02 3.10 -7.81
CA LEU A 51 11.65 2.80 -7.41
C LEU A 51 11.17 3.91 -6.47
N SER A 52 10.11 4.58 -6.90
CA SER A 52 9.34 5.52 -6.12
C SER A 52 7.88 5.08 -6.10
N TYR A 53 7.02 5.86 -5.47
CA TYR A 53 5.61 5.57 -5.38
C TYR A 53 4.77 6.77 -5.79
N ARG A 54 3.61 6.48 -6.39
CA ARG A 54 2.54 7.45 -6.61
C ARG A 54 1.36 7.07 -5.74
N PHE A 55 0.93 8.05 -4.97
CA PHE A 55 -0.31 7.98 -4.21
C PHE A 55 -1.38 8.79 -4.94
N ASP A 56 -2.57 8.21 -5.08
CA ASP A 56 -3.73 8.88 -5.65
C ASP A 56 -4.71 9.21 -4.53
N SER A 57 -4.90 10.51 -4.27
CA SER A 57 -5.79 11.00 -3.21
C SER A 57 -7.25 10.60 -3.44
N TYR A 58 -7.67 10.41 -4.69
CA TYR A 58 -9.02 9.94 -4.99
C TYR A 58 -9.23 8.50 -4.53
N MET A 59 -8.22 7.64 -4.72
CA MET A 59 -8.26 6.27 -4.21
C MET A 59 -8.21 6.21 -2.69
N ALA A 60 -7.47 7.13 -2.05
CA ALA A 60 -7.45 7.28 -0.61
C ALA A 60 -8.84 7.62 -0.04
N MET A 61 -9.52 8.59 -0.65
CA MET A 61 -10.89 8.93 -0.27
C MET A 61 -11.85 7.77 -0.47
N ALA A 62 -11.70 6.98 -1.54
CA ALA A 62 -12.53 5.80 -1.77
C ALA A 62 -12.23 4.66 -0.78
N ALA A 63 -11.01 4.57 -0.25
CA ALA A 63 -10.60 3.57 0.72
C ALA A 63 -11.23 3.80 2.11
N ALA A 64 -11.45 5.06 2.50
CA ALA A 64 -11.96 5.41 3.82
C ALA A 64 -13.38 4.87 4.11
N PRO A 65 -14.37 4.98 3.20
CA PRO A 65 -15.66 4.33 3.38
C PRO A 65 -15.55 2.81 3.51
N LEU A 66 -14.68 2.16 2.73
CA LEU A 66 -14.53 0.71 2.77
C LEU A 66 -13.98 0.24 4.12
N SER A 67 -12.93 0.91 4.64
CA SER A 67 -12.40 0.61 5.98
C SER A 67 -13.43 0.92 7.08
N ALA A 68 -14.16 2.04 6.99
CA ALA A 68 -15.21 2.38 7.96
C ALA A 68 -16.32 1.33 8.00
N VAL A 69 -16.82 0.90 6.84
CA VAL A 69 -17.87 -0.10 6.71
C VAL A 69 -17.41 -1.46 7.24
N THR A 70 -16.16 -1.86 6.98
CA THR A 70 -15.61 -3.10 7.56
C THR A 70 -15.54 -3.08 9.08
N VAL A 71 -15.05 -1.98 9.68
CA VAL A 71 -14.97 -1.86 11.15
C VAL A 71 -16.37 -1.85 11.76
N PHE A 72 -17.30 -1.11 11.16
CA PHE A 72 -18.68 -1.09 11.59
C PHE A 72 -19.29 -2.49 11.52
N ALA A 73 -19.16 -3.20 10.38
CA ALA A 73 -19.65 -4.55 10.21
C ALA A 73 -19.05 -5.52 11.26
N LEU A 74 -17.74 -5.46 11.50
CA LEU A 74 -17.06 -6.31 12.48
C LEU A 74 -17.46 -5.98 13.93
N SER A 75 -17.66 -4.71 14.27
CA SER A 75 -18.14 -4.30 15.60
C SER A 75 -19.50 -4.90 15.94
N LYS A 76 -20.29 -5.21 14.90
CA LYS A 76 -21.65 -5.72 14.97
C LYS A 76 -21.71 -7.26 14.92
N TRP A 77 -20.57 -7.95 14.88
CA TRP A 77 -20.49 -9.42 14.72
C TRP A 77 -21.16 -10.21 15.85
N ASN A 78 -21.00 -9.77 17.11
CA ASN A 78 -21.49 -10.48 18.30
C ASN A 78 -22.80 -9.92 18.87
N GLU A 79 -23.36 -8.88 18.27
CA GLU A 79 -24.62 -8.31 18.74
C GLU A 79 -25.78 -9.26 18.45
N ARG A 80 -26.62 -9.51 19.47
CA ARG A 80 -27.85 -10.30 19.32
C ARG A 80 -28.80 -9.58 18.37
N CYS A 81 -29.20 -10.26 17.31
CA CYS A 81 -30.19 -9.79 16.35
C CYS A 81 -31.17 -10.92 16.06
N GLU A 82 -32.34 -10.53 15.56
CA GLU A 82 -33.43 -11.43 15.20
C GLU A 82 -33.01 -12.44 14.10
N ASN A 83 -32.22 -11.99 13.12
CA ASN A 83 -31.70 -12.82 12.03
C ASN A 83 -30.16 -12.86 12.01
N PRO A 84 -29.51 -13.64 12.90
CA PRO A 84 -28.05 -13.65 13.04
C PRO A 84 -27.32 -14.18 11.80
N SER A 85 -27.92 -15.10 11.05
CA SER A 85 -27.35 -15.67 9.82
C SER A 85 -27.19 -14.62 8.71
N SER A 86 -28.25 -13.88 8.41
CA SER A 86 -28.25 -12.82 7.39
C SER A 86 -27.20 -11.75 7.67
N ARG A 87 -27.09 -11.31 8.94
CA ARG A 87 -26.10 -10.33 9.35
C ARG A 87 -24.68 -10.84 9.19
N LYS A 88 -24.40 -12.07 9.61
CA LYS A 88 -23.08 -12.69 9.44
C LYS A 88 -22.69 -12.79 7.97
N LEU A 89 -23.63 -13.14 7.08
CA LEU A 89 -23.40 -13.17 5.64
C LEU A 89 -22.99 -11.79 5.11
N VAL A 90 -23.69 -10.71 5.52
CA VAL A 90 -23.33 -9.34 5.14
C VAL A 90 -21.93 -8.97 5.66
N ILE A 91 -21.62 -9.26 6.92
CA ILE A 91 -20.31 -8.95 7.50
C ILE A 91 -19.20 -9.72 6.77
N MET A 92 -19.42 -11.01 6.48
CA MET A 92 -18.47 -11.81 5.71
C MET A 92 -18.32 -11.26 4.29
N GLY A 93 -19.40 -10.84 3.63
CA GLY A 93 -19.36 -10.25 2.29
C GLY A 93 -18.53 -8.97 2.26
N VAL A 94 -18.76 -8.06 3.22
CA VAL A 94 -17.99 -6.82 3.38
C VAL A 94 -16.51 -7.10 3.66
N THR A 95 -16.24 -8.04 4.56
CA THR A 95 -14.86 -8.43 4.91
C THR A 95 -14.15 -9.07 3.72
N CYS A 96 -14.85 -9.94 2.98
CA CYS A 96 -14.34 -10.57 1.78
C CYS A 96 -14.04 -9.53 0.70
N LEU A 97 -14.94 -8.57 0.47
CA LEU A 97 -14.72 -7.47 -0.47
C LEU A 97 -13.47 -6.67 -0.11
N TYR A 98 -13.28 -6.33 1.16
CA TYR A 98 -12.09 -5.63 1.62
C TYR A 98 -10.80 -6.43 1.36
N VAL A 99 -10.81 -7.71 1.70
CA VAL A 99 -9.66 -8.61 1.47
C VAL A 99 -9.39 -8.75 -0.02
N LEU A 100 -10.42 -8.89 -0.85
CA LEU A 100 -10.29 -9.00 -2.31
C LEU A 100 -9.66 -7.74 -2.90
N VAL A 101 -10.12 -6.55 -2.50
CA VAL A 101 -9.53 -5.28 -2.96
C VAL A 101 -8.07 -5.19 -2.55
N LEU A 102 -7.75 -5.54 -1.31
CA LEU A 102 -6.38 -5.52 -0.80
C LEU A 102 -5.47 -6.47 -1.58
N VAL A 103 -5.88 -7.73 -1.73
CA VAL A 103 -5.11 -8.76 -2.44
C VAL A 103 -4.97 -8.41 -3.91
N ALA A 104 -6.03 -7.96 -4.58
CA ALA A 104 -5.97 -7.56 -5.98
C ALA A 104 -4.97 -6.43 -6.23
N ASN A 105 -4.93 -5.43 -5.36
CA ASN A 105 -3.98 -4.32 -5.49
C ASN A 105 -2.54 -4.73 -5.17
N VAL A 106 -2.32 -5.53 -4.12
CA VAL A 106 -0.99 -6.08 -3.80
C VAL A 106 -0.48 -6.94 -4.97
N LEU A 107 -1.33 -7.81 -5.52
CA LEU A 107 -0.98 -8.65 -6.66
C LEU A 107 -0.69 -7.82 -7.90
N ALA A 108 -1.56 -6.88 -8.26
CA ALA A 108 -1.36 -6.03 -9.42
C ALA A 108 -0.03 -5.25 -9.33
N ASN A 109 0.24 -4.63 -8.18
CA ASN A 109 1.47 -3.87 -7.98
C ASN A 109 2.72 -4.76 -7.96
N GLY A 110 2.67 -5.92 -7.29
CA GLY A 110 3.77 -6.88 -7.27
C GLY A 110 4.08 -7.44 -8.65
N ILE A 111 3.05 -7.80 -9.43
CA ILE A 111 3.18 -8.27 -10.81
C ILE A 111 3.80 -7.20 -11.71
N VAL A 112 3.42 -5.93 -11.55
CA VAL A 112 3.99 -4.82 -12.34
C VAL A 112 5.50 -4.67 -12.06
N VAL A 113 5.93 -4.74 -10.80
CA VAL A 113 7.37 -4.74 -10.44
C VAL A 113 8.06 -5.99 -11.00
N GLN A 114 7.41 -7.14 -10.94
CA GLN A 114 7.95 -8.40 -11.45
C GLN A 114 8.15 -8.37 -12.97
N GLN A 115 7.16 -7.88 -13.73
CA GLN A 115 7.27 -7.71 -15.17
C GLN A 115 8.39 -6.73 -15.54
N ALA A 116 8.56 -5.67 -14.76
CA ALA A 116 9.65 -4.72 -14.98
C ALA A 116 11.02 -5.37 -14.76
N LEU A 117 11.20 -6.17 -13.69
CA LEU A 117 12.45 -6.87 -13.41
C LEU A 117 12.77 -7.97 -14.44
N ILE A 118 11.77 -8.70 -14.93
CA ILE A 118 11.95 -9.72 -15.97
C ILE A 118 12.51 -9.12 -17.25
N ARG A 119 12.12 -7.88 -17.61
CA ARG A 119 12.68 -7.18 -18.78
C ARG A 119 14.17 -6.86 -18.68
N PHE A 120 14.74 -6.90 -17.48
CA PHE A 120 16.17 -6.71 -17.22
C PHE A 120 16.85 -8.01 -16.76
N ASP A 121 16.26 -9.17 -17.11
CA ASP A 121 16.76 -10.51 -16.77
C ASP A 121 17.04 -10.72 -15.26
N GLN A 122 16.34 -9.98 -14.41
CA GLN A 122 16.49 -10.10 -12.96
C GLN A 122 15.56 -11.19 -12.38
N CYS A 123 15.99 -11.78 -11.26
CA CYS A 123 15.18 -12.76 -10.54
C CYS A 123 13.80 -12.19 -10.14
N PRO A 124 12.68 -12.79 -10.58
CA PRO A 124 11.33 -12.26 -10.34
C PRO A 124 10.97 -12.22 -8.85
N TYR A 125 11.52 -13.12 -8.04
CA TYR A 125 11.30 -13.14 -6.59
C TYR A 125 11.76 -11.84 -5.90
N ARG A 126 12.80 -11.18 -6.44
CA ARG A 126 13.31 -9.92 -5.90
C ARG A 126 12.28 -8.78 -6.03
N ALA A 127 11.33 -8.87 -6.96
CA ALA A 127 10.27 -7.89 -7.15
C ALA A 127 9.41 -7.72 -5.90
N TRP A 128 9.02 -8.84 -5.29
CA TRP A 128 8.17 -8.85 -4.09
C TRP A 128 8.88 -8.24 -2.89
N TYR A 129 10.19 -8.48 -2.77
CA TYR A 129 11.01 -7.85 -1.76
C TYR A 129 11.10 -6.33 -1.97
N MET A 130 11.35 -5.88 -3.21
CA MET A 130 11.39 -4.45 -3.54
C MET A 130 10.03 -3.77 -3.33
N TYR A 131 8.94 -4.43 -3.72
CA TYR A 131 7.58 -3.94 -3.49
C TYR A 131 7.27 -3.82 -1.98
N SER A 132 7.65 -4.82 -1.19
CA SER A 132 7.51 -4.77 0.27
C SER A 132 8.30 -3.61 0.89
N GLN A 133 9.55 -3.39 0.44
CA GLN A 133 10.34 -2.24 0.87
C GLN A 133 9.68 -0.91 0.48
N MET A 134 9.10 -0.83 -0.72
CA MET A 134 8.37 0.35 -1.18
C MET A 134 7.12 0.61 -0.33
N ALA A 135 6.28 -0.41 -0.09
CA ALA A 135 5.10 -0.29 0.75
C ALA A 135 5.47 0.14 2.19
N MET A 136 6.53 -0.44 2.76
CA MET A 136 7.02 -0.05 4.08
C MET A 136 7.56 1.39 4.08
N SER A 137 8.24 1.81 3.01
CA SER A 137 8.73 3.18 2.85
C SER A 137 7.57 4.17 2.77
N PHE A 138 6.47 3.81 2.10
CA PHE A 138 5.25 4.61 2.02
C PHE A 138 4.60 4.76 3.40
N ILE A 139 4.44 3.66 4.14
CA ILE A 139 3.87 3.70 5.50
C ILE A 139 4.71 4.64 6.37
N LYS A 140 6.04 4.49 6.37
CA LYS A 140 6.94 5.37 7.12
C LYS A 140 6.80 6.84 6.71
N SER A 141 6.75 7.14 5.41
CA SER A 141 6.56 8.51 4.95
C SER A 141 5.19 9.07 5.28
N SER A 142 4.12 8.27 5.25
CA SER A 142 2.78 8.75 5.60
C SER A 142 2.68 9.11 7.08
N ILE A 143 3.35 8.34 7.96
CA ILE A 143 3.47 8.67 9.38
C ILE A 143 4.29 9.95 9.57
N ALA A 144 5.40 10.08 8.83
CA ALA A 144 6.23 11.29 8.87
C ALA A 144 5.48 12.52 8.35
N GLU A 145 4.76 12.44 7.23
CA GLU A 145 3.95 13.53 6.66
C GLU A 145 2.88 14.02 7.66
N VAL A 146 2.25 13.11 8.42
CA VAL A 146 1.34 13.51 9.50
C VAL A 146 2.09 14.32 10.56
N GLN A 147 3.29 13.91 10.95
CA GLN A 147 4.13 14.69 11.88
C GLN A 147 4.58 16.03 11.27
N GLU A 148 4.78 16.10 9.95
CA GLU A 148 5.13 17.34 9.23
C GLU A 148 4.01 18.34 9.23
N VAL A 149 2.77 17.92 9.05
CA VAL A 149 1.61 18.82 9.19
C VAL A 149 1.58 19.49 10.57
N PHE A 150 2.04 18.78 11.60
CA PHE A 150 2.19 19.36 12.95
C PHE A 150 3.46 20.21 13.13
N THR A 151 4.54 19.95 12.39
CA THR A 151 5.86 20.59 12.59
C THR A 151 6.27 21.60 11.51
N GLY A 152 5.56 21.69 10.39
CA GLY A 152 5.76 22.64 9.29
C GLY A 152 7.01 22.43 8.43
N ARG A 153 7.69 21.27 8.52
CA ARG A 153 8.92 21.00 7.74
C ARG A 153 8.63 20.09 6.55
N PRO A 154 9.09 20.41 5.33
CA PRO A 154 8.91 19.55 4.16
C PRO A 154 9.98 18.44 4.11
N GLN A 155 9.58 17.16 4.02
CA GLN A 155 10.49 16.07 3.64
C GLN A 155 10.47 15.75 2.15
N ARG A 156 11.62 15.23 1.71
CA ARG A 156 11.83 14.66 0.38
C ARG A 156 11.21 13.27 0.32
N ARG A 157 10.39 13.00 -0.70
CA ARG A 157 9.84 11.65 -0.99
C ARG A 157 10.95 10.61 -1.02
N SER A 158 10.74 9.47 -0.36
CA SER A 158 11.67 8.35 -0.36
C SER A 158 11.83 7.78 -1.78
N ARG A 159 13.08 7.56 -2.17
CA ARG A 159 13.45 6.92 -3.44
C ARG A 159 14.32 5.72 -3.11
N LEU A 160 13.90 4.55 -3.54
CA LEU A 160 14.66 3.31 -3.38
C LEU A 160 15.48 3.10 -4.66
N ILE A 161 16.80 2.97 -4.52
CA ILE A 161 17.72 2.83 -5.64
C ILE A 161 18.27 1.41 -5.63
N TYR A 162 18.06 0.68 -6.73
CA TYR A 162 18.57 -0.67 -6.92
C TYR A 162 19.47 -0.72 -8.14
N ARG A 163 20.68 -1.27 -7.98
CA ARG A 163 21.55 -1.61 -9.11
C ARG A 163 21.08 -2.93 -9.70
N LEU A 164 20.80 -2.93 -11.00
CA LEU A 164 20.48 -4.11 -11.79
C LEU A 164 21.79 -4.60 -12.43
N HIS A 165 22.05 -5.90 -12.33
CA HIS A 165 23.27 -6.57 -12.78
C HIS A 165 23.03 -7.40 -14.02
#